data_AF-A0A7S3PGG1-F1
#
_entry.id   AF-A0A7S3PGG1-F1
#
_cell.length_a   1.000
_cell.length_b   1.000
_cell.length_c   1.000
_cell.angle_alpha   90.00
_cell.angle_beta   90.00
_cell.angle_gamma   90.00
#
_symmetry.space_group_name_H-M   'P 1'
#
loop_
_entity.id
_entity.type
_entity.pdbx_description
1 polymer ?
#
loop_
_entity_poly.entity_id
_entity_poly.type
_entity_poly.pdbx_seq_one_letter_code
_entity_poly.pdbx_strand_id
1 'polypeptide(L)'
;DPALHTAKQVVYFRDLATGRLQKTFATVGDIIFVIFIIIFTTTRMGLYPFVCYTAIADNAELRGVSVTLENFIKMSTPVEKGMLSLLAILMILQIVWFYYLCVVLYKVFAGKEIDDSRSDSEYSDSEGID
;
A
#
# COMPACT_ATOMS: atom_id res chain seq x y z
N ASP A 1 -18.00 -44.95 -24.63
CA ASP A 1 -17.98 -45.00 -23.15
C ASP A 1 -18.59 -43.79 -22.48
N PRO A 2 -19.61 -43.97 -21.63
CA PRO A 2 -20.22 -42.89 -20.85
C PRO A 2 -19.27 -42.31 -19.76
N ALA A 3 -18.26 -43.07 -19.34
CA ALA A 3 -17.27 -42.63 -18.35
C ALA A 3 -16.29 -41.56 -18.90
N LEU A 4 -15.99 -41.58 -20.20
CA LEU A 4 -15.03 -40.66 -20.81
C LEU A 4 -15.62 -39.24 -20.98
N HIS A 5 -16.92 -39.14 -21.30
CA HIS A 5 -17.61 -37.86 -21.43
C HIS A 5 -17.81 -37.17 -20.07
N THR A 6 -18.10 -37.95 -19.03
CA THR A 6 -18.25 -37.43 -17.67
C THR A 6 -16.92 -36.90 -17.13
N ALA A 7 -15.80 -37.58 -17.40
CA ALA A 7 -14.46 -37.08 -17.05
C ALA A 7 -14.14 -35.73 -17.72
N LYS A 8 -14.42 -35.57 -19.02
CA LYS A 8 -14.20 -34.29 -19.74
C LYS A 8 -15.03 -33.14 -19.16
N GLN A 9 -16.28 -33.40 -18.74
CA GLN A 9 -17.12 -32.37 -18.13
C GLN A 9 -16.58 -31.90 -16.79
N VAL A 10 -16.02 -32.78 -15.96
CA VAL A 10 -15.42 -32.42 -14.67
C VAL A 10 -14.16 -31.58 -14.85
N VAL A 11 -13.30 -31.92 -15.82
CA VAL A 11 -12.10 -31.12 -16.13
C VAL A 11 -12.48 -29.72 -16.65
N TYR A 12 -13.44 -29.62 -17.57
CA TYR A 12 -13.93 -28.33 -18.04
C TYR A 12 -14.55 -27.47 -16.93
N PHE A 13 -15.33 -28.10 -16.04
CA PHE A 13 -15.92 -27.37 -14.92
C PHE A 13 -14.86 -26.87 -13.94
N ARG A 14 -13.81 -27.67 -13.71
CA ARG A 14 -12.65 -27.27 -12.91
C ARG A 14 -11.93 -26.09 -13.55
N ASP A 15 -11.65 -26.13 -14.85
CA ASP A 15 -10.92 -25.06 -15.54
C ASP A 15 -11.75 -23.76 -15.61
N LEU A 16 -13.08 -23.87 -15.76
CA LEU A 16 -14.00 -22.73 -15.66
C LEU A 16 -14.09 -22.17 -14.23
N ALA A 17 -14.08 -23.04 -13.22
CA ALA A 17 -14.09 -22.63 -11.82
C ALA A 17 -12.76 -21.95 -11.46
N THR A 18 -11.62 -22.53 -11.83
CA THR A 18 -10.28 -21.97 -11.57
C THR A 18 -10.13 -20.63 -12.27
N GLY A 19 -10.44 -20.53 -13.55
CA GLY A 19 -10.29 -19.28 -14.30
C GLY A 19 -11.22 -18.17 -13.83
N ARG A 20 -12.46 -18.49 -13.43
CA ARG A 20 -13.43 -17.49 -12.95
C ARG A 20 -13.15 -17.09 -11.50
N LEU A 21 -12.78 -18.04 -10.63
CA LEU A 21 -12.43 -17.79 -9.23
C LEU A 21 -11.11 -17.01 -9.11
N GLN A 22 -10.08 -17.38 -9.88
CA GLN A 22 -8.78 -16.70 -9.87
C GLN A 22 -8.92 -15.23 -10.27
N LYS A 23 -9.70 -14.94 -11.32
CA LYS A 23 -10.02 -13.56 -11.73
C LYS A 23 -10.72 -12.78 -10.62
N THR A 24 -11.70 -13.38 -9.94
CA THR A 24 -12.38 -12.71 -8.81
C THR A 24 -11.46 -12.50 -7.62
N PHE A 25 -10.60 -13.45 -7.24
CA PHE A 25 -9.65 -13.27 -6.14
C PHE A 25 -8.62 -12.18 -6.45
N ALA A 26 -8.14 -12.11 -7.68
CA ALA A 26 -7.24 -11.04 -8.12
C ALA A 26 -7.91 -9.66 -8.05
N THR A 27 -9.13 -9.52 -8.61
CA THR A 27 -9.86 -8.24 -8.56
C THR A 27 -10.21 -7.82 -7.13
N VAL A 28 -10.60 -8.77 -6.27
CA VAL A 28 -10.86 -8.47 -4.85
C VAL A 28 -9.56 -8.02 -4.17
N GLY A 29 -8.43 -8.67 -4.47
CA GLY A 29 -7.10 -8.29 -4.00
C GLY A 29 -6.70 -6.85 -4.34
N ASP A 30 -6.95 -6.45 -5.59
CA ASP A 30 -6.69 -5.08 -6.02
C ASP A 30 -7.58 -4.07 -5.29
N ILE A 31 -8.87 -4.37 -5.12
CA ILE A 31 -9.82 -3.48 -4.43
C ILE A 31 -9.43 -3.28 -2.96
N ILE A 32 -9.13 -4.37 -2.23
CA ILE A 32 -8.72 -4.26 -0.82
C ILE A 32 -7.37 -3.54 -0.68
N PHE A 33 -6.47 -3.71 -1.65
CA PHE A 33 -5.19 -3.00 -1.67
C PHE A 33 -5.37 -1.48 -1.87
N VAL A 34 -6.27 -1.07 -2.78
CA VAL A 34 -6.60 0.34 -3.02
C VAL A 34 -7.28 0.96 -1.79
N ILE A 35 -8.24 0.26 -1.18
CA ILE A 35 -8.92 0.72 0.05
C ILE A 35 -7.90 0.86 1.18
N PHE A 36 -6.99 -0.10 1.33
CA PHE A 36 -5.92 -0.03 2.30
C PHE A 36 -5.05 1.21 2.10
N ILE A 37 -4.63 1.50 0.86
CA ILE A 37 -3.83 2.70 0.56
C ILE A 37 -4.58 3.97 0.93
N ILE A 38 -5.87 4.10 0.56
CA ILE A 38 -6.66 5.30 0.89
C ILE A 38 -6.74 5.49 2.41
N ILE A 39 -7.13 4.45 3.15
CA ILE A 39 -7.25 4.51 4.61
C ILE A 39 -5.89 4.80 5.26
N PHE A 40 -4.83 4.16 4.77
CA PHE A 40 -3.46 4.36 5.24
C PHE A 40 -2.99 5.81 5.01
N THR A 41 -3.24 6.37 3.83
CA THR A 41 -2.91 7.77 3.50
C THR A 41 -3.70 8.74 4.36
N THR A 42 -5.01 8.59 4.48
CA THR A 42 -5.82 9.51 5.30
C THR A 42 -5.37 9.46 6.76
N THR A 43 -5.12 8.27 7.30
CA THR A 43 -4.68 8.11 8.69
C THR A 43 -3.27 8.68 8.90
N ARG A 44 -2.33 8.45 7.99
CA ARG A 44 -0.95 8.93 8.15
C ARG A 44 -0.79 10.40 7.81
N MET A 45 -1.44 10.89 6.76
CA MET A 45 -1.37 12.28 6.30
C MET A 45 -2.23 13.22 7.15
N GLY A 46 -3.18 12.72 7.94
CA GLY A 46 -3.90 13.52 8.92
C GLY A 46 -3.20 13.56 10.29
N LEU A 47 -2.89 12.39 10.85
CA LEU A 47 -2.52 12.27 12.26
C LEU A 47 -1.09 12.75 12.54
N TYR A 48 -0.14 12.54 11.63
CA TYR A 48 1.24 12.99 11.81
C TYR A 48 1.43 14.51 11.71
N PRO A 49 0.95 15.21 10.66
CA PRO A 49 1.07 16.67 10.62
C PRO A 49 0.22 17.35 11.70
N PHE A 50 -0.88 16.74 12.14
CA PHE A 50 -1.61 17.21 13.31
C PHE A 50 -0.74 17.16 14.57
N VAL A 51 -0.06 16.04 14.83
CA VAL A 51 0.86 15.91 15.98
C VAL A 51 2.03 16.89 15.89
N CYS A 52 2.61 17.11 14.71
CA CYS A 52 3.64 18.12 14.52
C CYS A 52 3.11 19.53 14.77
N TYR A 53 1.88 19.82 14.31
CA TYR A 53 1.23 21.11 14.52
C TYR A 53 0.95 21.37 16.00
N THR A 54 0.37 20.40 16.73
CA THR A 54 0.11 20.54 18.17
C THR A 54 1.41 20.64 18.97
N ALA A 55 2.42 19.83 18.64
CA ALA A 55 3.72 19.91 19.30
C ALA A 55 4.38 21.29 19.14
N ILE A 56 4.20 21.95 18.00
CA ILE A 56 4.72 23.30 17.76
C ILE A 56 3.81 24.37 18.39
N ALA A 57 2.50 24.22 18.31
CA ALA A 57 1.52 25.16 18.86
C ALA A 57 1.57 25.20 20.39
N ASP A 58 1.60 24.05 21.06
CA ASP A 58 1.68 23.95 22.52
C ASP A 58 2.99 24.59 23.04
N ASN A 59 4.10 24.39 22.32
CA ASN A 59 5.37 25.03 22.67
C ASN A 59 5.37 26.55 22.43
N ALA A 60 4.65 27.01 21.41
CA ALA A 60 4.49 28.44 21.11
C ALA A 60 3.60 29.16 22.14
N GLU A 61 2.51 28.51 22.56
CA GLU A 61 1.58 29.01 23.57
C GLU A 61 2.26 29.12 24.95
N LEU A 62 2.99 28.08 25.38
CA LEU A 62 3.75 28.09 26.64
C LEU A 62 4.81 29.20 26.72
N ARG A 63 5.30 29.68 25.58
CA ARG A 63 6.33 30.73 25.50
C ARG A 63 5.79 32.10 25.11
N GLY A 64 4.50 32.21 24.75
CA GLY A 64 3.89 33.46 24.28
C GLY A 64 4.51 34.02 22.99
N VAL A 65 5.10 33.15 22.16
CA VAL A 65 5.91 33.52 20.99
C VAL A 65 5.28 32.92 19.73
N SER A 66 5.25 33.68 18.63
CA SER A 66 4.66 33.24 17.36
C SER A 66 5.33 31.99 16.77
N VAL A 67 4.52 31.13 16.15
CA VAL A 67 4.95 29.91 15.44
C VAL A 67 5.73 30.29 14.18
N THR A 68 7.02 30.61 14.35
CA THR A 68 7.91 31.02 13.28
C THR A 68 9.15 30.12 13.25
N LEU A 69 9.67 29.84 12.06
CA LEU A 69 10.87 29.00 11.84
C LEU A 69 12.08 29.45 12.70
N GLU A 70 12.22 30.76 12.94
CA GLU A 70 13.27 31.31 13.79
C GLU A 70 13.14 30.89 15.27
N ASN A 71 11.91 30.77 15.77
CA ASN A 71 11.64 30.39 17.16
C ASN A 71 11.85 28.88 17.39
N PHE A 72 11.67 28.08 16.33
CA PHE A 72 12.04 26.67 16.31
C PHE A 72 13.55 26.46 16.49
N ILE A 73 14.36 27.32 15.88
CA ILE A 73 15.82 27.24 15.99
C ILE A 73 16.29 27.69 17.39
N LYS A 74 15.60 28.67 18.00
CA LYS A 74 15.84 29.22 19.35
C LYS A 74 15.29 28.35 20.50
N MET A 75 14.64 27.23 20.21
CA MET A 75 14.15 26.29 21.21
C MET A 75 15.32 25.79 22.07
N SER A 76 15.24 26.00 23.38
CA SER A 76 16.42 26.14 24.26
C SER A 76 17.05 24.82 24.70
N THR A 77 16.37 23.67 24.52
CA THR A 77 16.94 22.38 24.91
C THR A 77 17.31 21.56 23.67
N PRO A 78 18.53 20.99 23.62
CA PRO A 78 18.94 20.14 22.50
C PRO A 78 18.08 18.86 22.40
N VAL A 79 17.44 18.44 23.50
CA VAL A 79 16.57 17.26 23.55
C VAL A 79 15.25 17.50 22.81
N GLU A 80 14.62 18.66 22.97
CA GLU A 80 13.39 19.03 22.23
C GLU A 80 13.66 19.08 20.72
N LYS A 81 14.77 19.69 20.31
CA LYS A 81 15.19 19.74 18.90
C LYS A 81 15.49 18.35 18.33
N GLY A 82 16.09 17.47 19.14
CA GLY A 82 16.35 16.08 18.76
C GLY A 82 15.05 15.30 18.51
N MET A 83 14.08 15.40 19.43
CA MET A 83 12.81 14.69 19.32
C MET A 83 11.97 15.19 18.14
N LEU A 84 11.88 16.51 17.93
CA LEU A 84 11.15 17.05 16.78
C LEU A 84 11.84 16.76 15.44
N SER A 85 13.17 16.79 15.39
CA SER A 85 13.90 16.44 14.17
C SER A 85 13.72 14.96 13.82
N LEU A 86 13.76 14.07 14.80
CA LEU A 86 13.50 12.64 14.60
C LEU A 86 12.05 12.40 14.14
N LEU A 87 11.09 13.15 14.67
CA LEU A 87 9.69 13.12 14.22
C LEU A 87 9.55 13.62 12.78
N ALA A 88 10.25 14.70 12.41
CA ALA A 88 10.25 15.23 11.04
C ALA A 88 10.89 14.25 10.04
N ILE A 89 12.00 13.60 10.41
CA ILE A 89 12.64 12.56 9.59
C ILE A 89 11.69 11.38 9.40
N LEU A 90 11.00 10.96 10.47
CA LEU A 90 10.02 9.90 10.40
C LEU A 90 8.85 10.27 9.45
N MET A 91 8.42 11.53 9.46
CA MET A 91 7.41 12.05 8.52
C MET A 91 7.90 12.00 7.06
N ILE A 92 9.15 12.38 6.80
CA ILE A 92 9.75 12.28 5.46
C ILE A 92 9.81 10.81 4.99
N LEU A 93 10.20 9.90 5.88
CA LEU A 93 10.26 8.47 5.58
C LEU A 93 8.88 7.92 5.19
N GLN A 94 7.82 8.33 5.89
CA GLN A 94 6.44 7.97 5.56
C GLN A 94 6.03 8.47 4.17
N ILE A 95 6.42 9.70 3.80
CA ILE A 95 6.12 10.27 2.47
C ILE A 95 6.84 9.48 1.36
N VAL A 96 8.11 9.12 1.57
CA VAL A 96 8.87 8.30 0.61
C VAL A 96 8.22 6.93 0.43
N TRP A 97 7.85 6.27 1.53
CA TRP A 97 7.13 4.99 1.46
C TRP A 97 5.77 5.11 0.76
N PHE A 98 5.04 6.19 1.01
CA PHE A 98 3.79 6.46 0.33
C PHE A 98 3.97 6.66 -1.18
N TYR A 99 5.03 7.35 -1.60
CA TYR A 99 5.37 7.46 -3.02
C TYR A 99 5.53 6.08 -3.68
N TYR A 100 6.23 5.15 -3.03
CA TYR A 100 6.37 3.78 -3.53
C TYR A 100 5.02 3.04 -3.63
N LEU A 101 4.12 3.23 -2.65
CA LEU A 101 2.76 2.67 -2.71
C LEU A 101 1.97 3.22 -3.90
N CYS A 102 2.01 4.54 -4.14
CA CYS A 102 1.36 5.17 -5.29
C CYS A 102 1.94 4.69 -6.63
N VAL A 103 3.25 4.46 -6.72
CA VAL A 103 3.89 3.92 -7.92
C VAL A 103 3.39 2.51 -8.22
N VAL A 104 3.28 1.65 -7.20
CA VAL A 104 2.72 0.30 -7.37
C VAL A 104 1.25 0.37 -7.80
N LEU A 105 0.47 1.23 -7.15
CA LEU A 105 -0.95 1.43 -7.48
C LEU A 105 -1.14 1.94 -8.91
N TYR A 106 -0.32 2.90 -9.36
CA TYR A 106 -0.36 3.38 -10.74
C TYR A 106 -0.02 2.26 -11.75
N LYS A 107 0.92 1.37 -11.42
CA LYS A 107 1.24 0.20 -12.25
C LYS A 107 0.05 -0.77 -12.36
N VAL A 108 -0.67 -0.99 -11.26
CA VAL A 108 -1.90 -1.81 -11.23
C VAL A 108 -3.02 -1.15 -12.06
N PHE A 109 -3.24 0.16 -11.90
CA PHE A 109 -4.30 0.88 -12.63
C PHE A 109 -4.02 1.11 -14.10
N ALA A 110 -2.75 1.19 -14.52
CA ALA A 110 -2.37 1.41 -15.91
C ALA A 110 -2.74 0.23 -16.83
N GLY A 111 -3.35 -0.85 -16.31
CA GLY A 111 -3.80 -1.99 -17.11
C GLY A 111 -2.64 -2.73 -17.79
N LYS A 112 -1.39 -2.41 -17.43
CA LYS A 112 -0.32 -3.40 -17.54
C LYS A 112 -0.75 -4.50 -16.58
N GLU A 113 -1.26 -5.60 -17.14
CA GLU A 113 -1.12 -6.89 -16.48
C GLU A 113 0.27 -6.85 -15.87
N ILE A 114 0.32 -6.86 -14.54
CA ILE A 114 1.55 -7.24 -13.88
C ILE A 114 1.71 -8.66 -14.39
N ASP A 115 2.53 -8.80 -15.43
CA ASP A 115 3.18 -10.04 -15.79
C ASP A 115 3.78 -10.50 -14.47
N ASP A 116 3.04 -11.38 -13.80
CA ASP A 116 3.37 -11.89 -12.51
C ASP A 116 4.51 -12.86 -12.78
N SER A 117 5.71 -12.29 -12.97
CA SER A 117 6.98 -13.01 -13.07
C SER A 117 7.28 -13.88 -11.84
N ARG A 118 6.34 -13.93 -10.89
CA ARG A 118 6.41 -14.70 -9.67
C ARG A 118 5.53 -15.96 -9.66
N SER A 119 4.63 -16.20 -10.62
CA SER A 119 3.73 -17.36 -10.53
C SER A 119 3.30 -18.05 -11.82
N ASP A 120 3.55 -17.51 -13.01
CA ASP A 120 2.94 -18.07 -14.24
C ASP A 120 3.75 -19.18 -14.95
N SER A 121 4.64 -19.88 -14.23
CA SER A 121 5.52 -20.91 -14.85
C SER A 121 5.26 -22.36 -14.45
N GLU A 122 4.18 -22.69 -13.74
CA GLU A 122 3.85 -24.11 -13.45
C GLU A 122 2.36 -24.44 -13.63
N TYR A 123 1.81 -24.19 -14.82
CA TYR A 123 0.76 -25.06 -15.38
C TYR A 123 0.74 -25.01 -16.90
N SER A 124 1.91 -25.20 -17.51
CA SER A 124 2.05 -25.45 -18.94
C SER A 124 2.86 -26.72 -19.14
N ASP A 125 2.38 -27.84 -18.60
CA ASP A 125 2.78 -29.16 -19.09
C ASP A 125 1.75 -30.23 -18.70
N SER A 126 1.61 -31.25 -19.55
CA SER A 126 0.68 -32.39 -19.49
C SER A 126 -0.70 -32.12 -20.14
N GLU A 127 -1.05 -32.63 -21.32
CA GLU A 127 -0.68 -33.88 -21.98
C GLU A 127 -0.75 -33.75 -23.51
N GLY A 128 0.42 -33.79 -24.16
CA GLY A 128 0.56 -34.49 -25.43
C GLY A 128 0.79 -35.97 -25.13
N ILE A 129 -0.29 -36.73 -24.96
CA ILE A 129 -0.27 -38.20 -25.03
C ILE A 129 -1.34 -38.59 -26.04
N ASP A 130 -0.84 -38.93 -27.24
CA ASP A 130 -1.43 -39.65 -28.38
C ASP A 130 -2.81 -39.25 -28.94
#